data_AF-A0A7C7RVR6-F1
#
_entry.id   AF-A0A7C7RVR6-F1
#
_cell.length_a   1.000
_cell.length_b   1.000
_cell.length_c   1.000
_cell.angle_alpha   90.00
_cell.angle_beta   90.00
_cell.angle_gamma   90.00
#
_symmetry.space_group_name_H-M   'P 1'
#
loop_
_entity.id
_entity.type
_entity.pdbx_description
1 polymer ?
#
loop_
_entity_poly.entity_id
_entity_poly.type
_entity_poly.pdbx_seq_one_letter_code
_entity_poly.pdbx_strand_id
1 'polypeptide(L)' 'MIDPVAKFWGNIERALDQGGFRYLLEDLVTKFRENLNDSSMTAQSIDRHDTFSDIAAIAEKDGLEDFALALRFAKE' A
#
# COMPACT_ATOMS: atom_id res chain seq x y z
N MET A 1 13.57 4.79 10.28
CA MET A 1 12.68 3.81 9.63
C MET A 1 12.56 4.23 8.17
N ILE A 2 12.67 3.31 7.20
CA ILE A 2 12.53 3.66 5.78
C ILE A 2 11.03 3.77 5.50
N ASP A 3 10.58 4.90 4.95
CA ASP A 3 9.20 5.12 4.53
C ASP A 3 8.79 4.04 3.51
N PRO A 4 7.79 3.18 3.82
CA PRO A 4 7.33 2.12 2.93
C PRO A 4 6.88 2.63 1.56
N VAL A 5 6.26 3.82 1.50
CA VAL A 5 5.76 4.41 0.25
C VAL A 5 6.94 4.90 -0.61
N ALA A 6 7.91 5.58 0.00
CA ALA A 6 9.14 5.98 -0.71
C ALA A 6 9.90 4.75 -1.26
N LYS A 7 9.96 3.66 -0.48
CA LYS A 7 10.57 2.40 -0.93
C LYS A 7 9.81 1.79 -2.11
N PHE A 8 8.49 1.85 -2.12
CA PHE A 8 7.66 1.37 -3.22
C PHE A 8 8.03 2.11 -4.51
N TRP A 9 7.97 3.44 -4.52
CA TRP A 9 8.29 4.26 -5.71
C TRP A 9 9.70 3.99 -6.24
N GLY A 10 10.70 3.84 -5.37
CA GLY A 10 12.07 3.54 -5.78
C GLY A 10 12.29 2.15 -6.38
N ASN A 11 11.30 1.25 -6.31
CA ASN A 11 11.40 -0.11 -6.86
C ASN A 11 10.48 -0.35 -8.06
N ILE A 12 9.58 0.58 -8.41
CA ILE A 12 8.56 0.35 -9.45
C ILE A 12 9.16 0.02 -10.81
N GLU A 13 10.14 0.79 -11.30
CA GLU A 13 10.74 0.57 -12.62
C GLU A 13 11.27 -0.86 -12.76
N ARG A 14 12.01 -1.32 -11.74
CA ARG A 14 12.54 -2.69 -11.69
C ARG A 14 11.47 -3.76 -11.64
N ALA A 15 10.35 -3.50 -10.97
CA ALA A 15 9.26 -4.48 -10.85
C ALA A 15 8.39 -4.56 -12.09
N LEU A 16 8.21 -3.45 -12.81
CA LEU A 16 7.53 -3.45 -14.12
C LEU A 16 8.32 -4.29 -15.13
N ASP A 17 9.65 -4.19 -15.14
CA ASP A 17 10.50 -4.99 -16.02
C ASP A 17 10.47 -6.49 -15.71
N GLN A 18 10.15 -6.88 -14.47
CA GLN A 18 10.22 -8.28 -14.00
C GLN A 18 8.84 -8.91 -13.73
N GLY A 19 7.74 -8.22 -14.02
CA GLY A 19 6.39 -8.68 -13.67
C GLY A 19 6.16 -8.82 -12.15
N GLY A 20 7.03 -8.24 -11.33
CA GLY A 20 7.03 -8.33 -9.87
C GLY A 20 6.14 -7.28 -9.19
N PHE A 21 5.30 -6.57 -9.94
CA PHE A 21 4.56 -5.42 -9.43
C PHE A 21 3.61 -5.77 -8.28
N ARG A 22 2.94 -6.93 -8.37
CA ARG A 22 2.07 -7.42 -7.29
C ARG A 22 2.82 -7.64 -5.98
N TYR A 23 4.04 -8.18 -6.05
CA TYR A 23 4.88 -8.39 -4.87
C TYR A 23 5.26 -7.06 -4.19
N LEU A 24 5.49 -5.98 -4.96
CA LEU A 24 5.76 -4.66 -4.37
C LEU A 24 4.55 -4.11 -3.61
N LEU A 25 3.33 -4.33 -4.11
CA LEU A 25 2.12 -3.89 -3.44
C LEU A 25 1.89 -4.67 -2.14
N GLU A 26 2.13 -5.99 -2.16
CA GLU A 26 2.04 -6.83 -0.96
C GLU A 26 3.11 -6.44 0.09
N ASP A 27 4.36 -6.18 -0.32
CA ASP A 27 5.43 -5.68 0.57
C ASP A 27 5.08 -4.30 1.15
N LEU A 28 4.52 -3.41 0.32
CA LEU A 28 4.06 -2.08 0.73
C LEU A 28 2.97 -2.19 1.79
N VAL A 29 1.89 -2.95 1.53
CA VAL A 29 0.77 -3.12 2.47
C VAL A 29 1.23 -3.71 3.79
N THR A 30 2.08 -4.74 3.75
CA THR A 30 2.60 -5.40 4.96
C THR A 30 3.38 -4.41 5.83
N LYS A 31 4.31 -3.66 5.23
CA LYS A 31 5.14 -2.70 5.98
C LYS A 31 4.38 -1.47 6.41
N PHE A 32 3.40 -1.06 5.62
CA PHE A 32 2.57 0.07 6.01
C PHE A 32 1.70 -0.31 7.22
N ARG A 33 1.17 -1.53 7.25
CA ARG A 33 0.40 -2.06 8.38
C ARG A 33 1.20 -2.13 9.68
N GLU A 34 2.48 -2.51 9.63
CA GLU A 34 3.39 -2.51 10.78
C GLU A 34 3.55 -1.14 11.44
N ASN A 35 3.29 -0.05 10.68
CA ASN A 35 3.45 1.33 11.12
C ASN A 35 2.13 2.03 11.46
N LEU A 36 0.99 1.37 11.23
CA LEU A 36 -0.32 1.92 11.53
C LEU A 36 -0.73 1.60 12.96
N ASN A 37 -1.45 2.53 13.58
CA ASN A 37 -2.18 2.25 14.80
C ASN A 37 -3.32 1.25 14.50
N ASP A 38 -3.45 0.22 15.32
CA ASP A 38 -4.47 -0.83 15.21
C ASP A 38 -5.91 -0.28 15.22
N SER A 39 -6.12 0.91 15.79
CA SER A 39 -7.43 1.57 15.79
C SER A 39 -7.77 2.25 14.46
N SER A 40 -6.82 2.43 13.54
CA SER A 40 -7.08 3.06 12.24
C SER A 40 -7.97 2.17 11.35
N MET A 41 -8.82 2.80 10.55
CA MET A 41 -9.69 2.06 9.64
C MET A 41 -8.86 1.34 8.56
N THR A 42 -7.77 1.97 8.13
CA THR A 42 -6.82 1.40 7.17
C THR A 42 -6.15 0.14 7.72
N ALA A 43 -5.69 0.13 8.97
CA ALA A 43 -5.11 -1.07 9.59
C ALA A 43 -6.11 -2.23 9.58
N GLN A 44 -7.35 -1.97 9.99
CA GLN A 44 -8.41 -2.97 10.03
C GLN A 44 -8.82 -3.49 8.64
N SER A 45 -8.72 -2.65 7.60
CA SER A 45 -9.00 -3.04 6.22
C SER A 45 -7.90 -3.96 5.69
N ILE A 46 -6.64 -3.65 6.00
CA ILE A 46 -5.50 -4.51 5.68
C ILE A 46 -5.62 -5.87 6.40
N ASP A 47 -5.95 -5.87 7.70
CA ASP A 47 -6.08 -7.09 8.50
C ASP A 47 -7.24 -7.99 8.04
N ARG A 48 -8.27 -7.39 7.43
CA ARG A 48 -9.38 -8.13 6.80
C ARG A 48 -9.04 -8.70 5.42
N HIS A 49 -7.85 -8.41 4.91
CA HIS A 49 -7.43 -8.75 3.55
C HIS A 49 -8.39 -8.21 2.48
N ASP A 50 -8.88 -6.98 2.69
CA ASP A 50 -9.67 -6.28 1.68
C ASP A 50 -8.84 -6.08 0.38
N THR A 51 -9.52 -5.77 -0.74
CA THR A 51 -8.81 -5.54 -1.99
C THR A 51 -7.94 -4.28 -1.91
N PHE A 52 -6.85 -4.20 -2.68
CA PHE A 52 -6.02 -2.98 -2.72
C PHE A 52 -6.83 -1.72 -3.06
N SER A 53 -7.89 -1.86 -3.88
CA SER A 53 -8.78 -0.74 -4.21
C SER A 53 -9.60 -0.29 -3.00
N ASP A 54 -10.08 -1.21 -2.17
CA ASP A 54 -10.87 -0.89 -0.98
C ASP A 54 -9.97 -0.32 0.12
N ILE A 55 -8.79 -0.91 0.32
CA ILE A 55 -7.76 -0.39 1.22
C ILE A 55 -7.39 1.04 0.81
N ALA A 56 -7.19 1.32 -0.48
CA ALA A 56 -6.89 2.66 -0.98
C ALA A 56 -8.02 3.67 -0.70
N ALA A 57 -9.27 3.25 -0.81
CA ALA A 57 -10.42 4.11 -0.54
C ALA A 57 -10.57 4.44 0.95
N ILE A 58 -10.16 3.52 1.84
CA ILE A 58 -10.16 3.75 3.29
C ILE A 58 -8.94 4.60 3.68
N ALA A 59 -7.76 4.32 3.13
CA ALA A 59 -6.54 5.09 3.34
C ALA A 59 -6.72 6.58 2.98
N GLU A 60 -7.39 6.88 1.87
CA GLU A 60 -7.69 8.27 1.48
C GLU A 60 -8.58 8.98 2.52
N LYS A 61 -9.53 8.27 3.14
CA LYS A 61 -10.38 8.82 4.21
C LYS A 61 -9.63 9.03 5.52
N ASP A 62 -8.62 8.20 5.78
CA ASP A 62 -7.74 8.30 6.94
C ASP A 62 -6.63 9.36 6.76
N GLY A 63 -6.57 10.06 5.61
CA GLY A 63 -5.55 11.08 5.31
C GLY A 63 -4.19 10.49 4.97
N LEU A 64 -4.17 9.30 4.35
CA LEU A 64 -2.96 8.58 3.94
C LEU A 64 -2.85 8.63 2.41
N GLU A 65 -2.84 9.84 1.83
CA GLU A 65 -3.02 10.04 0.40
C GLU A 65 -1.93 9.37 -0.44
N ASP A 66 -0.66 9.43 -0.02
CA ASP A 66 0.46 8.84 -0.77
C ASP A 66 0.39 7.30 -0.79
N PHE A 67 -0.08 6.69 0.31
CA PHE A 67 -0.31 5.25 0.39
C PHE A 67 -1.53 4.84 -0.47
N ALA A 68 -2.62 5.59 -0.40
CA ALA A 68 -3.79 5.38 -1.24
C ALA A 68 -3.46 5.47 -2.73
N LEU A 69 -2.62 6.44 -3.11
CA LEU A 69 -2.16 6.61 -4.48
C LEU A 69 -1.35 5.40 -4.96
N ALA A 70 -0.39 4.93 -4.17
CA ALA A 70 0.42 3.75 -4.50
C ALA A 70 -0.44 2.50 -4.75
N LEU A 71 -1.48 2.28 -3.95
CA LEU A 71 -2.39 1.14 -4.13
C LEU A 71 -3.31 1.27 -5.34
N ARG A 72 -3.64 2.50 -5.78
CA ARG A 72 -4.48 2.72 -6.98
C ARG A 72 -3.75 2.37 -8.27
N PHE A 73 -2.42 2.45 -8.29
CA PHE A 73 -1.63 1.97 -9.42
C PHE A 73 -1.77 0.45 -9.68
N ALA A 74 -2.27 -0.32 -8.72
CA ALA A 74 -2.60 -1.75 -8.88
C ALA A 74 -3.75 -2.03 -9.87
N LYS A 75 -4.50 -1.00 -10.25
CA LYS A 75 -5.77 -1.12 -10.96
C LYS A 75 -5.68 -0.87 -12.48
N GLU A 76 -4.48 -0.59 -13.00
CA GLU A 76 -4.21 -0.37 -14.43
C GLU A 76 -3.36 -1.50 -15.05
#